data_AF-A0A5E4X456-F1
#
_entry.id   AF-A0A5E4X456-F1
#
_cell.length_a   1.000
_cell.length_b   1.000
_cell.length_c   1.000
_cell.angle_alpha   90.00
_cell.angle_beta   90.00
_cell.angle_gamma   90.00
#
_symmetry.space_group_name_H-M   'P 1'
#
loop_
_entity.id
_entity.type
_entity.pdbx_description
1 polymer ?
#
loop_
_entity_poly.entity_id
_entity_poly.type
_entity_poly.pdbx_seq_one_letter_code
_entity_poly.pdbx_strand_id
1 'polypeptide(L)'
;MADKHISGPWSCVPSIPEEGVECFWIENGVQRITAVDGPQNEEREATACLIAAAPELLEVLDAINESVESLHATVGLIAARSEFEEDVHFHEKWAMDELLSKVERARAALSKARGEQV
;
A
#
# COMPACT_ATOMS: atom_id res chain seq x y z
N MET A 1 -8.45 -12.49 -13.24
CA MET A 1 -7.30 -13.41 -13.12
C MET A 1 -7.18 -13.76 -11.64
N ALA A 2 -6.78 -14.98 -11.28
CA ALA A 2 -6.55 -15.29 -9.87
C ALA A 2 -5.25 -14.62 -9.43
N ASP A 3 -5.29 -13.87 -8.34
CA ASP A 3 -4.10 -13.21 -7.80
C ASP A 3 -3.07 -14.27 -7.40
N LYS A 4 -1.80 -14.02 -7.71
CA LYS A 4 -0.70 -14.95 -7.40
C LYS A 4 -0.36 -14.98 -5.91
N HIS A 5 -1.00 -14.14 -5.11
CA HIS A 5 -0.63 -13.84 -3.73
C HIS A 5 -1.85 -13.98 -2.83
N ILE A 6 -1.64 -14.26 -1.54
CA ILE A 6 -2.74 -14.35 -0.59
C ILE A 6 -3.27 -12.94 -0.35
N SER A 7 -4.58 -12.74 -0.53
CA SER A 7 -5.19 -11.43 -0.34
C SER A 7 -5.06 -10.93 1.10
N GLY A 8 -4.93 -9.62 1.23
CA GLY A 8 -5.02 -8.90 2.51
C GLY A 8 -6.46 -8.76 3.02
N PRO A 9 -6.67 -8.02 4.12
CA PRO A 9 -5.65 -7.36 4.92
C PRO A 9 -4.86 -8.36 5.77
N TRP A 10 -3.58 -8.07 6.01
CA TRP A 10 -2.76 -8.85 6.95
C TRP A 10 -2.53 -8.06 8.24
N SER A 11 -2.42 -8.77 9.36
CA SER A 11 -2.11 -8.24 10.69
C SER A 11 -0.87 -8.90 11.26
N CYS A 12 -0.13 -8.13 12.05
CA CYS A 12 0.98 -8.61 12.87
C CYS A 12 0.47 -8.88 14.29
N VAL A 13 0.72 -10.07 14.84
CA VAL A 13 0.30 -10.47 16.20
C VAL A 13 1.49 -11.10 16.93
N PRO A 14 1.92 -10.56 18.09
CA PRO A 14 2.99 -11.19 18.86
C PRO A 14 2.55 -12.57 19.38
N SER A 15 3.47 -13.53 19.40
CA SER A 15 3.23 -14.82 20.07
C SER A 15 3.26 -14.67 21.59
N ILE A 16 3.01 -15.76 22.33
CA ILE A 16 3.18 -15.81 23.79
C ILE A 16 4.48 -16.58 24.06
N PRO A 17 5.59 -15.92 24.44
CA PRO A 17 6.89 -16.59 24.62
C PRO A 17 6.83 -17.77 25.62
N GLU A 18 5.97 -17.70 26.63
CA GLU A 18 5.77 -18.73 27.65
C GLU A 18 5.21 -20.04 27.07
N GLU A 19 4.59 -20.01 25.90
CA GLU A 19 4.13 -21.21 25.18
C GLU A 19 5.28 -21.89 24.40
N GLY A 20 6.52 -21.41 24.55
CA GLY A 20 7.72 -21.98 23.94
C GLY A 20 7.95 -21.54 22.50
N VAL A 21 7.19 -20.54 22.02
CA VAL A 21 7.34 -19.98 20.68
C VAL A 21 7.43 -18.46 20.79
N GLU A 22 8.54 -17.91 20.30
CA GLU A 22 8.81 -16.48 20.29
C GLU A 22 8.93 -16.00 18.84
N CYS A 23 7.91 -15.28 18.37
CA CYS A 23 7.83 -14.73 17.02
C CYS A 23 6.73 -13.65 16.92
N PHE A 24 6.65 -13.01 15.77
CA PHE A 24 5.46 -12.26 15.34
C PHE A 24 4.75 -13.03 14.22
N TRP A 25 3.47 -13.35 14.42
CA TRP A 25 2.62 -13.98 13.42
C TRP A 25 2.08 -12.96 12.44
N ILE A 26 2.10 -13.30 11.15
CA ILE A 26 1.39 -12.57 10.11
C ILE A 26 0.17 -13.39 9.72
N GLU A 27 -1.03 -12.82 9.86
CA GLU A 27 -2.30 -13.51 9.61
C GLU A 27 -3.31 -12.62 8.92
N ASN A 28 -4.38 -13.20 8.35
CA ASN A 28 -5.45 -12.46 7.67
C ASN A 28 -6.84 -12.69 8.30
N GLY A 29 -6.87 -13.07 9.58
CA GLY A 29 -8.09 -13.43 10.31
C GLY A 29 -8.67 -14.82 9.99
N VAL A 30 -8.23 -15.47 8.89
CA VAL A 30 -8.64 -16.83 8.52
C VAL A 30 -7.52 -17.84 8.71
N GLN A 31 -6.30 -17.46 8.33
CA GLN A 31 -5.12 -18.32 8.40
C GLN A 31 -3.86 -17.53 8.75
N ARG A 32 -2.85 -18.27 9.24
CA ARG A 32 -1.48 -17.76 9.34
C ARG A 32 -0.85 -17.77 7.95
N ILE A 33 -0.31 -16.63 7.56
CA ILE A 33 0.40 -16.40 6.30
C ILE A 33 1.86 -16.80 6.45
N THR A 34 2.53 -16.25 7.48
CA THR A 34 3.94 -16.49 7.79
C THR A 34 4.26 -16.00 9.21
N ALA A 35 5.52 -16.02 9.61
CA ALA A 35 6.01 -15.52 10.89
C ALA A 35 7.39 -14.85 10.77
N VAL A 36 7.73 -14.01 11.75
CA VAL A 36 9.07 -13.49 11.99
C VAL A 36 9.69 -14.18 13.20
N ASP A 37 10.47 -15.22 12.91
CA ASP A 37 11.32 -16.11 13.75
C ASP A 37 12.27 -15.50 14.79
N GLY A 38 11.91 -15.32 16.06
CA GLY A 38 12.86 -14.97 17.15
C GLY A 38 12.36 -13.91 18.14
N PRO A 39 13.27 -13.26 18.90
CA PRO A 39 12.90 -12.49 20.08
C PRO A 39 11.94 -11.34 19.80
N GLN A 40 10.94 -11.13 20.64
CA GLN A 40 9.97 -10.05 20.45
C GLN A 40 10.59 -8.69 20.82
N ASN A 41 11.23 -8.07 19.83
CA ASN A 41 11.88 -6.77 19.95
C ASN A 41 11.42 -5.81 18.84
N GLU A 42 11.77 -4.53 19.00
CA GLU A 42 11.33 -3.46 18.09
C GLU A 42 11.73 -3.70 16.62
N GLU A 43 12.93 -4.21 16.35
CA GLU A 43 13.40 -4.47 14.99
C GLU A 43 12.55 -5.55 14.28
N ARG A 44 12.17 -6.58 15.03
CA ARG A 44 11.39 -7.70 14.52
C ARG A 44 9.92 -7.36 14.43
N GLU A 45 9.41 -6.56 15.35
CA GLU A 45 8.07 -5.99 15.26
C GLU A 45 7.96 -5.11 14.02
N ALA A 46 8.91 -4.20 13.78
CA ALA A 46 8.94 -3.36 12.59
C ALA A 46 9.00 -4.20 11.30
N THR A 47 9.81 -5.26 11.29
CA THR A 47 9.88 -6.20 10.16
C THR A 47 8.54 -6.90 9.92
N ALA A 48 7.87 -7.36 10.97
CA ALA A 48 6.57 -8.02 10.86
C ALA A 48 5.48 -7.05 10.41
N CYS A 49 5.49 -5.80 10.89
CA CYS A 49 4.62 -4.72 10.43
C CYS A 49 4.81 -4.39 8.95
N LEU A 50 6.07 -4.32 8.48
CA LEU A 50 6.39 -4.14 7.06
C LEU A 50 5.82 -5.27 6.20
N ILE A 51 5.99 -6.52 6.62
CA ILE A 51 5.45 -7.69 5.89
C ILE A 51 3.91 -7.64 5.90
N ALA A 52 3.29 -7.34 7.04
CA ALA A 52 1.84 -7.24 7.17
C ALA A 52 1.22 -6.08 6.36
N ALA A 53 2.01 -5.08 5.98
CA ALA A 53 1.58 -3.98 5.10
C ALA A 53 1.77 -4.28 3.60
N ALA A 54 2.39 -5.41 3.24
CA ALA A 54 2.72 -5.72 1.85
C ALA A 54 1.51 -5.72 0.89
N PRO A 55 0.33 -6.28 1.24
CA PRO A 55 -0.83 -6.22 0.36
C PRO A 55 -1.28 -4.78 0.07
N GLU A 56 -1.38 -3.95 1.11
CA GLU A 56 -1.81 -2.55 0.95
C GLU A 56 -0.77 -1.71 0.19
N LEU A 57 0.52 -1.98 0.39
CA LEU A 57 1.59 -1.34 -0.38
C LEU A 57 1.53 -1.72 -1.87
N LEU A 58 1.21 -2.97 -2.20
CA LEU A 58 1.04 -3.42 -3.58
C LEU A 58 -0.16 -2.72 -4.25
N GLU A 59 -1.32 -2.69 -3.59
CA GLU A 59 -2.52 -2.00 -4.10
C GLU A 59 -2.27 -0.52 -4.38
N VAL A 60 -1.54 0.15 -3.48
CA VAL A 60 -1.16 1.56 -3.65
C VAL A 60 -0.23 1.75 -4.85
N LEU A 61 0.77 0.88 -5.01
CA LEU A 61 1.72 0.97 -6.13
C LEU A 61 1.01 0.77 -7.47
N ASP A 62 0.11 -0.19 -7.57
CA ASP A 62 -0.70 -0.42 -8.77
C ASP A 62 -1.56 0.80 -9.07
N ALA A 63 -2.25 1.36 -8.06
CA ALA A 63 -3.05 2.57 -8.22
C ALA A 63 -2.22 3.77 -8.69
N ILE A 64 -1.01 3.96 -8.16
CA ILE A 64 -0.08 5.02 -8.59
C ILE A 64 0.31 4.80 -10.04
N ASN A 65 0.66 3.57 -10.44
CA ASN A 65 1.06 3.25 -11.80
C ASN A 65 -0.06 3.56 -12.81
N GLU A 66 -1.30 3.15 -12.51
CA GLU A 66 -2.48 3.49 -13.32
C GLU A 66 -2.67 5.01 -13.45
N SER A 67 -2.46 5.77 -12.38
CA SER A 67 -2.56 7.23 -12.42
C SER A 67 -1.48 7.87 -13.28
N VAL A 68 -0.25 7.37 -13.22
CA VAL A 68 0.86 7.85 -14.05
C VAL A 68 0.56 7.58 -15.53
N GLU A 69 0.06 6.39 -15.86
CA GLU A 69 -0.34 6.05 -17.23
C GLU A 69 -1.49 6.94 -17.74
N SER A 70 -2.51 7.16 -16.91
CA SER A 70 -3.64 8.05 -17.25
C SER A 70 -3.19 9.50 -17.47
N LEU A 71 -2.30 10.02 -16.61
CA LEU A 71 -1.73 11.35 -16.77
C LEU A 71 -0.91 11.47 -18.05
N HIS A 72 -0.05 10.49 -18.33
CA HIS A 72 0.75 10.48 -19.54
C HIS A 72 -0.13 10.51 -20.81
N ALA A 73 -1.22 9.73 -20.82
CA ALA A 73 -2.19 9.75 -21.92
C ALA A 73 -2.89 11.11 -22.05
N THR A 74 -3.28 11.73 -20.94
CA THR A 74 -3.99 13.01 -20.91
C THR A 74 -3.09 14.16 -21.40
N VAL A 75 -1.84 14.22 -20.93
CA VAL A 75 -0.84 15.20 -21.39
C VAL A 75 -0.57 15.03 -22.89
N GLY A 76 -0.47 13.79 -23.38
CA GLY A 76 -0.31 13.51 -24.81
C GLY A 76 -1.47 14.02 -25.67
N LEU A 77 -2.70 13.90 -25.18
CA LEU A 77 -3.91 14.41 -25.86
C LEU A 77 -3.99 15.94 -25.83
N ILE A 78 -3.66 16.57 -24.70
CA ILE A 78 -3.65 18.04 -24.56
C ILE A 78 -2.58 18.67 -25.45
N ALA A 79 -1.37 18.12 -25.46
CA ALA A 79 -0.29 18.58 -26.34
C ALA A 79 -0.64 18.45 -27.82
N ALA A 80 -1.48 17.48 -28.20
CA ALA A 80 -1.94 17.27 -29.56
C ALA A 80 -3.13 18.16 -29.97
N ARG A 81 -3.82 18.80 -29.02
CA ARG A 81 -5.11 19.51 -29.24
C ARG A 81 -5.12 20.98 -28.84
N SER A 82 -3.99 21.58 -28.48
CA SER A 82 -3.97 22.91 -27.84
C SER A 82 -4.52 24.05 -28.73
N GLU A 83 -5.83 24.26 -28.67
CA GLU A 83 -6.50 25.50 -29.08
C GLU A 83 -7.40 26.09 -27.95
N PHE A 84 -7.65 25.38 -26.83
CA PHE A 84 -8.54 25.85 -25.74
C PHE A 84 -7.97 25.58 -24.33
N GLU A 85 -7.90 26.63 -23.51
CA GLU A 85 -7.26 26.67 -22.17
C GLU A 85 -8.13 26.10 -21.02
N GLU A 86 -9.46 26.19 -21.13
CA GLU A 86 -10.39 25.78 -20.06
C GLU A 86 -10.51 24.26 -19.87
N ASP A 87 -10.47 23.48 -20.97
CA ASP A 87 -10.51 22.01 -20.91
C ASP A 87 -9.25 21.43 -20.26
N VAL A 88 -8.10 22.08 -20.48
CA VAL A 88 -6.81 21.69 -19.88
C VAL A 88 -6.88 21.80 -18.36
N HIS A 89 -7.40 22.93 -17.85
CA HIS A 89 -7.44 23.19 -16.41
C HIS A 89 -8.39 22.22 -15.66
N PHE A 90 -9.51 21.84 -16.27
CA PHE A 90 -10.44 20.87 -15.68
C PHE A 90 -9.80 19.49 -15.56
N HIS A 91 -9.12 19.02 -16.61
CA HIS A 91 -8.46 17.71 -16.61
C HIS A 91 -7.24 17.66 -15.69
N GLU A 92 -6.46 18.74 -15.60
CA GLU A 92 -5.35 18.86 -14.65
C GLU A 92 -5.83 18.78 -13.20
N LYS A 93 -6.91 19.50 -12.86
CA LYS A 93 -7.48 19.50 -11.51
C LYS A 93 -7.99 18.12 -11.12
N TRP A 94 -8.76 17.46 -11.98
CA TRP A 94 -9.25 16.10 -11.73
C TRP A 94 -8.11 15.12 -11.50
N ALA A 95 -7.07 15.18 -12.35
CA ALA A 95 -5.93 14.29 -12.21
C ALA A 95 -5.12 14.54 -10.93
N MET A 96 -5.05 15.80 -10.47
CA MET A 96 -4.43 16.15 -9.20
C MET A 96 -5.20 15.64 -7.99
N ASP A 97 -6.52 15.79 -7.97
CA ASP A 97 -7.35 15.31 -6.87
C ASP A 97 -7.27 13.77 -6.74
N GLU A 98 -7.28 13.04 -7.87
CA GLU A 98 -7.13 11.58 -7.90
C GLU A 98 -5.75 11.14 -7.39
N LEU A 99 -4.69 11.82 -7.82
CA LEU A 99 -3.32 11.57 -7.32
C LEU A 99 -3.20 11.83 -5.82
N LEU A 100 -3.78 12.92 -5.32
CA LEU A 100 -3.75 13.26 -3.89
C LEU A 100 -4.42 12.17 -3.05
N SER A 101 -5.60 11.68 -3.45
CA SER A 101 -6.27 10.58 -2.76
C SER A 101 -5.43 9.29 -2.74
N LYS A 102 -4.73 8.99 -3.84
CA LYS A 102 -3.82 7.83 -3.90
C LYS A 102 -2.58 8.01 -3.01
N VAL A 103 -2.03 9.22 -2.94
CA VAL A 103 -0.92 9.55 -2.04
C VAL A 103 -1.33 9.42 -0.57
N GLU A 104 -2.55 9.76 -0.20
CA GLU A 104 -3.06 9.56 1.16
C GLU A 104 -3.14 8.08 1.54
N ARG A 105 -3.65 7.24 0.64
CA ARG A 105 -3.63 5.77 0.82
C ARG A 105 -2.21 5.23 0.94
N ALA A 106 -1.28 5.75 0.14
CA ALA A 106 0.14 5.41 0.24
C ALA A 106 0.73 5.76 1.60
N ARG A 107 0.40 6.94 2.14
CA ARG A 107 0.84 7.36 3.47
C ARG A 107 0.29 6.46 4.56
N ALA A 108 -0.97 6.05 4.48
CA ALA A 108 -1.55 5.11 5.44
C ALA A 108 -0.85 3.74 5.40
N ALA A 109 -0.59 3.19 4.21
CA ALA A 109 0.15 1.94 4.05
C ALA A 109 1.59 2.05 4.57
N LEU A 110 2.27 3.19 4.33
CA LEU A 110 3.61 3.46 4.87
C LEU A 110 3.62 3.63 6.40
N SER A 111 2.61 4.29 6.98
CA SER A 111 2.44 4.40 8.44
C SER A 111 2.36 3.01 9.07
N LYS A 112 1.49 2.15 8.52
CA LYS A 112 1.37 0.74 8.90
C LYS A 112 2.70 0.00 8.78
N ALA A 113 3.40 0.16 7.66
CA ALA A 113 4.68 -0.48 7.41
C ALA A 113 5.79 -0.05 8.39
N ARG A 114 5.71 1.19 8.91
CA ARG A 114 6.63 1.72 9.92
C ARG A 114 6.27 1.34 11.35
N GLY A 115 5.11 0.71 11.57
CA GLY A 115 4.58 0.48 12.91
C GLY A 115 4.06 1.75 13.61
N GLU A 116 3.88 2.84 12.86
CA GLU A 116 3.27 4.08 13.36
C GLU A 116 1.75 3.86 13.38
N GLN A 117 1.18 3.56 14.56
CA GLN A 117 -0.27 3.42 14.74
C GLN A 117 -1.01 4.71 14.33
N VAL A 118 -2.08 4.56 13.54
CA VAL A 118 -3.11 5.59 13.26
C VAL A 118 -4.17 5.57 14.34
#